data_AF-A0A961I0S3-F1
#
_entry.id   AF-A0A961I0S3-F1
#
_cell.length_a   1.000
_cell.length_b   1.000
_cell.length_c   1.000
_cell.angle_alpha   90.00
_cell.angle_beta   90.00
_cell.angle_gamma   90.00
#
_symmetry.space_group_name_H-M   'P 1'
#
loop_
_entity.id
_entity.type
_entity.pdbx_description
1 polymer ?
#
loop_
_entity_poly.entity_id
_entity_poly.type
_entity_poly.pdbx_seq_one_letter_code
_entity_poly.pdbx_strand_id
1 'polypeptide(L)'
;MNSMNTISNIDTVPEERRTVVTLQDVGDVLEDAAGSGMPSIADWPHRAVDFRIMERILEGLDHPVEAFGTLFPTKWRHVPPEIRHRIPGNPVVNHMRLVARFKRVIGLLRPDIDPWSALRLLADVELPTNSFLIGEVQGRAGRDGLNPIDIDSSWIAERLADIRPEHETQHRGRYHYLVRLSQRPRVRHSGLLRMDLSLPETIRQRQRAVVLPNWLQEISDRNGQPARNALDRLWRTIQHHGLEAACPDDIMELIAAGKLHHAAAQCVEPIKSSTWRTYIQRTRKALRPVVI
;
A
#
# COMPACT_ATOMS: atom_id res chain seq x y z
N MET A 1 14.29 -18.23 35.78
CA MET A 1 14.95 -17.49 34.69
C MET A 1 14.02 -17.50 33.48
N ASN A 2 13.61 -16.29 33.11
CA ASN A 2 12.94 -15.82 31.90
C ASN A 2 11.67 -16.51 31.41
N SER A 3 10.57 -15.98 31.96
CA SER A 3 9.21 -15.97 31.44
C SER A 3 9.15 -15.55 29.96
N MET A 4 8.49 -16.39 29.17
CA MET A 4 7.89 -16.00 27.90
C MET A 4 6.85 -14.90 28.17
N ASN A 5 7.07 -13.70 27.64
CA ASN A 5 6.03 -12.69 27.54
C ASN A 5 5.12 -13.06 26.36
N THR A 6 4.09 -13.83 26.67
CA THR A 6 2.92 -14.08 25.84
C THR A 6 2.15 -12.77 25.71
N ILE A 7 2.21 -12.11 24.55
CA ILE A 7 1.22 -11.10 24.17
C ILE A 7 0.09 -11.87 23.48
N SER A 8 -0.73 -12.53 24.30
CA SER A 8 -2.08 -12.96 23.93
C SER A 8 -3.02 -11.78 24.20
N ASN A 9 -3.70 -11.30 23.16
CA ASN A 9 -5.07 -10.79 23.22
C ASN A 9 -5.47 -10.14 21.88
N ILE A 10 -5.55 -10.98 20.85
CA ILE A 10 -6.56 -10.85 19.79
C ILE A 10 -7.47 -12.09 19.71
N ASP A 11 -7.21 -13.12 20.51
CA ASP A 11 -8.02 -14.34 20.55
C ASP A 11 -9.13 -14.32 21.60
N THR A 12 -9.70 -13.15 21.90
CA THR A 12 -10.93 -13.06 22.72
C THR A 12 -11.94 -12.13 22.07
N VAL A 13 -12.50 -12.59 20.95
CA VAL A 13 -13.93 -12.39 20.72
C VAL A 13 -14.60 -13.58 21.42
N PRO A 14 -15.44 -13.38 22.44
CA PRO A 14 -16.14 -14.49 23.08
C PRO A 14 -16.92 -15.30 22.05
N GLU A 15 -16.83 -16.63 22.15
CA GLU A 15 -17.65 -17.61 21.46
C GLU A 15 -19.12 -17.43 21.85
N GLU A 16 -19.75 -16.46 21.20
CA GLU A 16 -21.15 -16.36 20.85
C GLU A 16 -21.17 -15.14 19.92
N ARG A 17 -20.84 -15.33 18.63
CA ARG A 17 -21.03 -14.25 17.66
C ARG A 17 -22.53 -13.97 17.67
N ARG A 18 -22.99 -12.96 18.41
CA ARG A 18 -24.24 -12.27 18.11
C ARG A 18 -24.19 -12.06 16.60
N THR A 19 -25.11 -12.70 15.90
CA THR A 19 -25.13 -12.58 14.45
C THR A 19 -25.49 -11.14 14.18
N VAL A 20 -24.55 -10.36 13.66
CA VAL A 20 -24.77 -8.95 13.35
C VAL A 20 -25.58 -8.89 12.06
N VAL A 21 -26.89 -8.78 12.20
CA VAL A 21 -27.86 -8.78 11.09
C VAL A 21 -28.34 -7.37 10.79
N THR A 22 -28.56 -6.57 11.84
CA THR A 22 -29.10 -5.21 11.78
C THR A 22 -28.07 -4.18 12.24
N LEU A 23 -28.31 -2.90 11.95
CA LEU A 23 -27.50 -1.82 12.50
C LEU A 23 -27.67 -1.70 14.03
N GLN A 24 -28.77 -2.20 14.59
CA GLN A 24 -28.99 -2.26 16.04
C GLN A 24 -28.00 -3.23 16.68
N ASP A 25 -27.82 -4.42 16.11
CA ASP A 25 -26.83 -5.40 16.59
C ASP A 25 -25.42 -4.80 16.63
N VAL A 26 -25.10 -3.97 15.64
CA VAL A 26 -23.82 -3.24 15.61
C VAL A 26 -23.73 -2.25 16.78
N GLY A 27 -24.81 -1.52 17.07
CA GLY A 27 -24.89 -0.62 18.22
C GLY A 27 -24.67 -1.35 19.54
N ASP A 28 -25.37 -2.46 19.76
CA ASP A 28 -25.30 -3.26 20.98
C ASP A 28 -23.88 -3.79 21.21
N VAL A 29 -23.24 -4.34 20.18
CA VAL A 29 -21.85 -4.83 20.26
C VAL A 29 -20.88 -3.72 20.64
N LEU A 30 -21.11 -2.49 20.16
CA LEU A 30 -20.26 -1.35 20.49
C LEU A 30 -20.48 -0.83 21.91
N GLU A 31 -21.72 -0.81 22.39
CA GLU A 31 -22.03 -0.41 23.76
C GLU A 31 -21.45 -1.41 24.78
N ASP A 32 -21.57 -2.71 24.50
CA ASP A 32 -20.94 -3.77 25.30
C ASP A 32 -19.40 -3.65 25.32
N ALA A 33 -18.79 -3.34 24.16
CA ALA A 33 -17.35 -3.13 24.05
C ALA A 33 -16.86 -1.86 24.78
N ALA A 34 -17.67 -0.80 24.80
CA ALA A 34 -17.37 0.42 25.54
C ALA A 34 -17.46 0.21 27.06
N GLY A 35 -18.48 -0.55 27.52
CA GLY A 35 -18.67 -0.87 28.94
C GLY A 35 -17.57 -1.77 29.52
N SER A 36 -16.93 -2.60 28.69
CA SER A 36 -15.87 -3.54 29.09
C SER A 36 -14.44 -2.95 29.08
N GLY A 37 -14.26 -1.69 28.68
CA GLY A 37 -12.97 -1.01 28.73
C GLY A 37 -11.89 -1.55 27.77
N MET A 38 -12.29 -2.35 26.77
CA MET A 38 -11.39 -2.91 25.78
C MET A 38 -10.79 -1.79 24.90
N PRO A 39 -9.45 -1.57 24.92
CA PRO A 39 -8.84 -0.63 24.02
C PRO A 39 -8.96 -1.17 22.60
N SER A 40 -9.50 -0.34 21.71
CA SER A 40 -9.72 -0.75 20.33
C SER A 40 -9.00 0.12 19.35
N ILE A 41 -8.59 -0.55 18.27
CA ILE A 41 -8.12 -0.03 16.98
C ILE A 41 -9.04 1.09 16.43
N ALA A 42 -10.26 1.20 16.96
CA ALA A 42 -11.34 1.99 16.41
C ALA A 42 -11.86 3.17 17.28
N ASP A 43 -11.44 3.35 18.54
CA ASP A 43 -11.90 4.43 19.43
C ASP A 43 -13.43 4.40 19.71
N TRP A 44 -13.85 3.53 20.63
CA TRP A 44 -15.26 3.15 20.86
C TRP A 44 -16.19 4.22 21.44
N PRO A 45 -15.80 5.01 22.46
CA PRO A 45 -16.73 5.97 23.07
C PRO A 45 -17.20 7.04 22.09
N HIS A 46 -16.34 7.46 21.16
CA HIS A 46 -16.69 8.40 20.10
C HIS A 46 -17.60 7.80 19.03
N ARG A 47 -17.70 6.46 18.94
CA ARG A 47 -18.59 5.77 18.00
C ARG A 47 -20.00 5.61 18.55
N ALA A 48 -20.19 5.38 19.85
CA ALA A 48 -21.53 5.31 20.45
C ALA A 48 -22.36 6.59 20.21
N VAL A 49 -21.72 7.76 20.28
CA VAL A 49 -22.37 9.05 19.94
C VAL A 49 -22.80 9.10 18.47
N ASP A 50 -21.96 8.61 17.56
CA ASP A 50 -22.29 8.57 16.14
C ASP A 50 -23.40 7.55 15.82
N PHE A 51 -23.49 6.45 16.57
CA PHE A 51 -24.61 5.50 16.52
C PHE A 51 -25.94 6.14 16.89
N ARG A 52 -26.00 6.93 17.96
CA ARG A 52 -27.21 7.69 18.31
C ARG A 52 -27.60 8.72 17.26
N ILE A 53 -26.60 9.36 16.62
CA ILE A 53 -26.87 10.26 15.49
C ILE A 53 -27.48 9.48 14.32
N MET A 54 -26.96 8.29 14.02
CA MET A 54 -27.47 7.44 12.95
C MET A 54 -28.87 6.92 13.23
N GLU A 55 -29.13 6.43 14.44
CA GLU A 55 -30.44 5.99 14.91
C GLU A 55 -31.49 7.09 14.70
N ARG A 56 -31.16 8.32 15.08
CA ARG A 56 -32.04 9.47 14.86
C ARG A 56 -32.26 9.78 13.38
N ILE A 57 -31.24 9.66 12.54
CA ILE A 57 -31.36 9.91 11.09
C ILE A 57 -32.24 8.84 10.42
N LEU A 58 -32.05 7.59 10.81
CA LEU A 58 -32.72 6.42 10.23
C LEU A 58 -34.08 6.10 10.85
N GLU A 59 -34.49 6.83 11.90
CA GLU A 59 -35.70 6.57 12.70
C GLU A 59 -35.72 5.14 13.25
N GLY A 60 -34.57 4.68 13.74
CA GLY A 60 -34.34 3.33 14.24
C GLY A 60 -33.17 2.64 13.52
N LEU A 61 -32.63 1.58 14.13
CA LEU A 61 -31.48 0.83 13.61
C LEU A 61 -31.83 -0.60 13.18
N ASP A 62 -33.10 -0.95 13.10
CA ASP A 62 -33.58 -2.28 12.64
C ASP A 62 -33.33 -2.55 11.15
N HIS A 63 -32.65 -1.63 10.46
CA HIS A 63 -32.23 -1.81 9.08
C HIS A 63 -31.18 -2.93 8.97
N PRO A 64 -31.27 -3.81 7.95
CA PRO A 64 -30.22 -4.79 7.66
C PRO A 64 -28.87 -4.11 7.42
N VAL A 65 -27.78 -4.71 7.89
CA VAL A 65 -26.42 -4.16 7.71
C VAL A 65 -26.08 -4.01 6.22
N GLU A 66 -26.57 -4.92 5.37
CA GLU A 66 -26.38 -4.90 3.92
C GLU A 66 -27.00 -3.65 3.28
N ALA A 67 -28.04 -3.07 3.88
CA ALA A 67 -28.69 -1.85 3.40
C ALA A 67 -27.84 -0.59 3.65
N PHE A 68 -26.81 -0.67 4.50
CA PHE A 68 -26.00 0.48 4.89
C PHE A 68 -25.43 1.26 3.69
N GLY A 69 -24.90 0.54 2.69
CA GLY A 69 -24.32 1.16 1.50
C GLY A 69 -25.31 1.97 0.66
N THR A 70 -26.59 1.59 0.72
CA THR A 70 -27.70 2.26 0.03
C THR A 70 -28.25 3.43 0.85
N LEU A 71 -28.37 3.26 2.17
CA LEU A 71 -28.84 4.30 3.09
C LEU A 71 -27.81 5.44 3.22
N PHE A 72 -26.53 5.09 3.33
CA PHE A 72 -25.41 6.03 3.47
C PHE A 72 -24.33 5.79 2.40
N PRO A 73 -24.59 6.16 1.14
CA PRO A 73 -23.63 5.98 0.05
C PRO A 73 -22.39 6.85 0.25
N THR A 74 -21.24 6.38 -0.23
CA THR A 74 -19.95 7.08 -0.05
C THR A 74 -19.96 8.52 -0.56
N LYS A 75 -20.70 8.82 -1.64
CA LYS A 75 -20.79 10.17 -2.20
C LYS A 75 -22.07 10.85 -1.72
N TRP A 76 -21.91 12.01 -1.08
CA TRP A 76 -23.01 12.83 -0.56
C TRP A 76 -24.17 13.04 -1.55
N ARG A 77 -23.86 13.33 -2.82
CA ARG A 77 -24.85 13.57 -3.88
C ARG A 77 -25.78 12.38 -4.17
N HIS A 78 -25.46 11.18 -3.68
CA HIS A 78 -26.27 9.98 -3.85
C HIS A 78 -27.11 9.65 -2.61
N VAL A 79 -26.97 10.40 -1.51
CA VAL A 79 -27.78 10.21 -0.31
C VAL A 79 -29.24 10.53 -0.64
N PRO A 80 -30.22 9.72 -0.22
CA PRO A 80 -31.64 9.99 -0.45
C PRO A 80 -32.09 11.33 0.17
N PRO A 81 -32.97 12.12 -0.48
CA PRO A 81 -33.45 13.40 0.04
C PRO A 81 -34.03 13.30 1.46
N GLU A 82 -34.78 12.24 1.75
CA GLU A 82 -35.38 12.00 3.07
C GLU A 82 -34.31 11.90 4.19
N ILE A 83 -33.15 11.34 3.89
CA ILE A 83 -32.03 11.23 4.84
C ILE A 83 -31.28 12.57 4.93
N ARG A 84 -31.07 13.27 3.81
CA ARG A 84 -30.29 14.52 3.77
C ARG A 84 -30.78 15.57 4.77
N HIS A 85 -32.10 15.72 4.89
CA HIS A 85 -32.71 16.72 5.77
C HIS A 85 -32.57 16.40 7.26
N ARG A 86 -32.29 15.14 7.61
CA ARG A 86 -32.16 14.69 9.00
C ARG A 86 -30.72 14.76 9.51
N ILE A 87 -29.74 14.92 8.63
CA ILE A 87 -28.34 15.02 9.04
C ILE A 87 -28.08 16.40 9.67
N PRO A 88 -27.66 16.47 10.93
CA PRO A 88 -27.53 17.74 11.64
C PRO A 88 -26.32 18.56 11.15
N GLY A 89 -26.33 19.85 11.44
CA GLY A 89 -25.16 20.73 11.30
C GLY A 89 -24.68 20.88 9.85
N ASN A 90 -23.38 20.64 9.61
CA ASN A 90 -22.81 20.58 8.26
C ASN A 90 -23.05 19.18 7.66
N PRO A 91 -24.07 18.99 6.81
CA PRO A 91 -24.56 17.65 6.46
C PRO A 91 -23.55 16.85 5.67
N VAL A 92 -22.77 17.50 4.79
CA VAL A 92 -21.74 16.85 3.97
C VAL A 92 -20.63 16.29 4.86
N VAL A 93 -20.11 17.11 5.77
CA VAL A 93 -19.01 16.72 6.67
C VAL A 93 -19.47 15.62 7.63
N ASN A 94 -20.66 15.78 8.22
CA ASN A 94 -21.21 14.77 9.12
C ASN A 94 -21.50 13.46 8.39
N HIS A 95 -22.06 13.50 7.18
CA HIS A 95 -22.23 12.31 6.34
C HIS A 95 -20.92 11.59 6.08
N MET A 96 -19.88 12.31 5.64
CA MET A 96 -18.57 11.71 5.38
C MET A 96 -17.97 11.10 6.64
N ARG A 97 -18.11 11.77 7.80
CA ARG A 97 -17.68 11.25 9.10
C ARG A 97 -18.40 9.95 9.46
N LEU A 98 -19.73 9.95 9.38
CA LEU A 98 -20.56 8.79 9.69
C LEU A 98 -20.21 7.63 8.74
N VAL A 99 -20.25 7.82 7.42
CA VAL A 99 -19.87 6.76 6.47
C VAL A 99 -18.49 6.17 6.77
N ALA A 100 -17.48 7.01 6.98
CA ALA A 100 -16.12 6.53 7.23
C ALA A 100 -16.01 5.70 8.51
N ARG A 101 -16.71 6.10 9.59
CA ARG A 101 -16.68 5.41 10.88
C ARG A 101 -17.49 4.11 10.84
N PHE A 102 -18.69 4.15 10.31
CA PHE A 102 -19.58 2.98 10.30
C PHE A 102 -19.10 1.89 9.35
N LYS A 103 -18.57 2.24 8.17
CA LYS A 103 -17.93 1.25 7.29
C LYS A 103 -16.80 0.50 7.98
N ARG A 104 -16.00 1.18 8.81
CA ARG A 104 -14.98 0.51 9.63
C ARG A 104 -15.59 -0.45 10.64
N VAL A 105 -16.65 -0.06 11.36
CA VAL A 105 -17.31 -0.98 12.31
C VAL A 105 -17.90 -2.18 11.57
N ILE A 106 -18.64 -1.95 10.48
CA ILE A 106 -19.24 -3.00 9.67
C ILE A 106 -18.15 -3.93 9.12
N GLY A 107 -17.05 -3.41 8.59
CA GLY A 107 -15.93 -4.25 8.14
C GLY A 107 -15.30 -5.09 9.27
N LEU A 108 -15.29 -4.60 10.50
CA LEU A 108 -14.80 -5.39 11.65
C LEU A 108 -15.74 -6.57 11.96
N LEU A 109 -17.05 -6.33 11.97
CA LEU A 109 -18.05 -7.30 12.42
C LEU A 109 -18.58 -8.22 11.30
N ARG A 110 -18.65 -7.67 10.07
CA ARG A 110 -19.14 -8.29 8.84
C ARG A 110 -18.13 -8.08 7.70
N PRO A 111 -16.92 -8.68 7.80
CA PRO A 111 -15.91 -8.60 6.75
C PRO A 111 -16.38 -9.22 5.41
N ASP A 112 -17.41 -10.07 5.44
CA ASP A 112 -18.10 -10.59 4.26
C ASP A 112 -18.88 -9.52 3.50
N ILE A 113 -19.42 -8.51 4.18
CA ILE A 113 -20.14 -7.38 3.56
C ILE A 113 -19.18 -6.30 3.07
N ASP A 114 -18.24 -5.86 3.92
CA ASP A 114 -17.28 -4.80 3.60
C ASP A 114 -15.83 -5.22 3.83
N PRO A 115 -15.31 -6.12 2.97
CA PRO A 115 -13.94 -6.64 3.09
C PRO A 115 -12.87 -5.55 2.94
N TRP A 116 -13.19 -4.46 2.22
CA TRP A 116 -12.28 -3.33 2.06
C TRP A 116 -12.08 -2.56 3.36
N SER A 117 -13.15 -2.30 4.10
CA SER A 117 -13.05 -1.65 5.40
C SER A 117 -12.40 -2.55 6.44
N ALA A 118 -12.67 -3.85 6.40
CA ALA A 118 -11.98 -4.85 7.22
C ALA A 118 -10.46 -4.83 6.96
N LEU A 119 -10.06 -4.84 5.69
CA LEU A 119 -8.65 -4.78 5.31
C LEU A 119 -7.98 -3.47 5.76
N ARG A 120 -8.67 -2.33 5.64
CA ARG A 120 -8.14 -1.04 6.10
C ARG A 120 -7.88 -1.03 7.61
N LEU A 121 -8.77 -1.65 8.40
CA LEU A 121 -8.55 -1.80 9.84
C LEU A 121 -7.32 -2.66 10.13
N LEU A 122 -7.15 -3.79 9.45
CA LEU A 122 -5.95 -4.61 9.60
C LEU A 122 -4.68 -3.84 9.18
N ALA A 123 -4.76 -3.07 8.09
CA ALA A 123 -3.67 -2.23 7.62
C ALA A 123 -3.27 -1.14 8.64
N ASP A 124 -4.26 -0.48 9.26
CA ASP A 124 -4.03 0.51 10.32
C ASP A 124 -3.28 -0.09 11.52
N VAL A 125 -3.41 -1.40 11.76
CA VAL A 125 -2.73 -2.09 12.87
C VAL A 125 -1.36 -2.64 12.50
N GLU A 126 -1.27 -3.31 11.36
CA GLU A 126 -0.05 -4.03 10.94
C GLU A 126 0.97 -3.08 10.29
N LEU A 127 0.49 -2.04 9.61
CA LEU A 127 1.29 -1.07 8.86
C LEU A 127 0.69 0.35 8.95
N PRO A 128 0.58 0.93 10.17
CA PRO A 128 0.10 2.29 10.37
C PRO A 128 0.95 3.29 9.57
N THR A 129 0.37 4.44 9.21
CA THR A 129 0.89 5.55 8.35
C THR A 129 0.58 5.51 6.86
N ASN A 130 0.09 4.40 6.30
CA ASN A 130 -0.10 4.29 4.84
C ASN A 130 -1.42 3.63 4.39
N SER A 131 -2.44 3.54 5.25
CA SER A 131 -3.74 2.97 4.87
C SER A 131 -4.48 3.76 3.77
N PHE A 132 -4.10 5.02 3.53
CA PHE A 132 -4.57 5.76 2.36
C PHE A 132 -4.24 5.03 1.03
N LEU A 133 -3.12 4.29 0.97
CA LEU A 133 -2.73 3.50 -0.20
C LEU A 133 -3.75 2.38 -0.48
N ILE A 134 -4.34 1.78 0.56
CA ILE A 134 -5.45 0.83 0.40
C ILE A 134 -6.66 1.50 -0.22
N GLY A 135 -6.94 2.76 0.16
CA GLY A 135 -8.00 3.54 -0.48
C GLY A 135 -7.76 3.82 -1.95
N GLU A 136 -6.52 4.07 -2.35
CA GLU A 136 -6.16 4.24 -3.77
C GLU A 136 -6.29 2.93 -4.56
N VAL A 137 -5.88 1.80 -3.97
CA VAL A 137 -6.08 0.46 -4.59
C VAL A 137 -7.58 0.17 -4.71
N GLN A 138 -8.36 0.36 -3.65
CA GLN A 138 -9.81 0.17 -3.65
C GLN A 138 -10.49 1.02 -4.73
N GLY A 139 -10.10 2.29 -4.87
CA GLY A 139 -10.68 3.17 -5.90
C GLY A 139 -10.46 2.65 -7.32
N ARG A 140 -9.38 1.91 -7.56
CA ARG A 140 -9.11 1.25 -8.85
C ARG A 140 -9.88 -0.05 -8.98
N ALA A 141 -9.74 -0.95 -8.00
CA ALA A 141 -10.40 -2.25 -7.96
C ALA A 141 -11.94 -2.14 -8.00
N GLY A 142 -12.50 -1.12 -7.36
CA GLY A 142 -13.95 -0.88 -7.35
C GLY A 142 -14.53 -0.54 -8.72
N ARG A 143 -13.73 -0.08 -9.69
CA ARG A 143 -14.19 0.07 -11.09
C ARG A 143 -14.31 -1.27 -11.81
N ASP A 144 -13.54 -2.25 -11.37
CA ASP A 144 -13.51 -3.61 -11.89
C ASP A 144 -14.39 -4.56 -11.06
N GLY A 145 -15.10 -4.05 -10.03
CA GLY A 145 -15.97 -4.85 -9.15
C GLY A 145 -15.25 -5.80 -8.19
N LEU A 146 -13.95 -5.61 -7.96
CA LEU A 146 -13.13 -6.58 -7.22
C LEU A 146 -13.15 -6.35 -5.70
N ASN A 147 -13.31 -7.43 -4.95
CA ASN A 147 -12.97 -7.48 -3.53
C ASN A 147 -11.46 -7.59 -3.35
N PRO A 148 -10.93 -7.32 -2.13
CA PRO A 148 -9.49 -7.39 -1.91
C PRO A 148 -8.88 -8.77 -2.20
N ILE A 149 -9.61 -9.86 -1.97
CA ILE A 149 -9.16 -11.24 -2.21
C ILE A 149 -9.11 -11.60 -3.70
N ASP A 150 -9.84 -10.86 -4.54
CA ASP A 150 -9.87 -11.09 -5.99
C ASP A 150 -8.67 -10.42 -6.69
N ILE A 151 -7.95 -9.54 -5.98
CA ILE A 151 -6.74 -8.92 -6.51
C ILE A 151 -5.65 -9.97 -6.62
N ASP A 152 -5.20 -10.23 -7.85
CA ASP A 152 -4.09 -11.13 -8.15
C ASP A 152 -2.90 -10.39 -8.80
N SER A 153 -1.81 -11.13 -9.01
CA SER A 153 -0.59 -10.59 -9.61
C SER A 153 -0.81 -10.16 -11.07
N SER A 154 -1.75 -10.78 -11.79
CA SER A 154 -2.10 -10.44 -13.17
C SER A 154 -2.79 -9.09 -13.26
N TRP A 155 -3.77 -8.84 -12.40
CA TRP A 155 -4.46 -7.55 -12.30
C TRP A 155 -3.48 -6.45 -11.88
N ILE A 156 -2.60 -6.71 -10.90
CA ILE A 156 -1.54 -5.75 -10.54
C ILE A 156 -0.65 -5.46 -11.75
N ALA A 157 -0.28 -6.47 -12.53
CA ALA A 157 0.54 -6.30 -13.72
C ALA A 157 -0.16 -5.48 -14.80
N GLU A 158 -1.44 -5.73 -15.06
CA GLU A 158 -2.26 -4.95 -15.99
C GLU A 158 -2.31 -3.47 -15.56
N ARG A 159 -2.56 -3.19 -14.27
CA ARG A 159 -2.61 -1.80 -13.77
C ARG A 159 -1.25 -1.08 -13.81
N LEU A 160 -0.16 -1.82 -14.03
CA LEU A 160 1.21 -1.31 -14.15
C LEU A 160 1.74 -1.30 -15.60
N ALA A 161 1.05 -1.92 -16.56
CA ALA A 161 1.57 -2.19 -17.90
C ALA A 161 1.92 -0.91 -18.71
N ASP A 162 1.15 0.15 -18.55
CA ASP A 162 1.26 1.39 -19.35
C ASP A 162 1.67 2.63 -18.54
N ILE A 163 2.26 2.42 -17.36
CA ILE A 163 2.69 3.54 -16.53
C ILE A 163 3.98 4.10 -17.10
N ARG A 164 3.96 5.41 -17.41
CA ARG A 164 5.15 6.12 -17.88
C ARG A 164 6.30 5.95 -16.86
N PRO A 165 7.55 5.70 -17.31
CA PRO A 165 8.67 5.41 -16.42
C PRO A 165 8.87 6.40 -15.28
N GLU A 166 8.62 7.69 -15.53
CA GLU A 166 8.72 8.76 -14.53
C GLU A 166 7.74 8.62 -13.34
N HIS A 167 6.63 7.90 -13.53
CA HIS A 167 5.60 7.68 -12.50
C HIS A 167 5.59 6.25 -11.94
N GLU A 168 6.41 5.35 -12.50
CA GLU A 168 6.42 3.93 -12.13
C GLU A 168 6.62 3.75 -10.63
N THR A 169 7.61 4.42 -10.04
CA THR A 169 7.94 4.27 -8.61
C THR A 169 6.77 4.64 -7.71
N GLN A 170 6.06 5.73 -8.01
CA GLN A 170 4.93 6.19 -7.20
C GLN A 170 3.77 5.18 -7.28
N HIS A 171 3.42 4.76 -8.49
CA HIS A 171 2.30 3.84 -8.69
C HIS A 171 2.60 2.45 -8.16
N ARG A 172 3.82 1.97 -8.38
CA ARG A 172 4.30 0.70 -7.87
C ARG A 172 4.39 0.69 -6.35
N GLY A 173 4.71 1.82 -5.72
CA GLY A 173 4.71 1.97 -4.26
C GLY A 173 3.38 1.56 -3.61
N ARG A 174 2.25 1.84 -4.27
CA ARG A 174 0.90 1.45 -3.82
C ARG A 174 0.73 -0.06 -3.75
N TYR A 175 1.05 -0.75 -4.85
CA TYR A 175 0.94 -2.22 -4.92
C TYR A 175 2.02 -2.92 -4.10
N HIS A 176 3.21 -2.32 -3.98
CA HIS A 176 4.24 -2.82 -3.07
C HIS A 176 3.77 -2.79 -1.62
N TYR A 177 3.06 -1.74 -1.21
CA TYR A 177 2.43 -1.70 0.10
C TYR A 177 1.41 -2.83 0.26
N LEU A 178 0.55 -3.07 -0.75
CA LEU A 178 -0.42 -4.16 -0.75
C LEU A 178 0.25 -5.55 -0.61
N VAL A 179 1.31 -5.81 -1.39
CA VAL A 179 2.11 -7.05 -1.33
C VAL A 179 2.77 -7.23 0.04
N ARG A 180 3.33 -6.16 0.62
CA ARG A 180 3.89 -6.22 1.97
C ARG A 180 2.81 -6.47 3.02
N LEU A 181 1.64 -5.88 2.86
CA LEU A 181 0.51 -6.05 3.76
C LEU A 181 -0.01 -7.49 3.72
N SER A 182 -0.10 -8.12 2.54
CA SER A 182 -0.56 -9.51 2.43
C SER A 182 0.35 -10.51 3.15
N GLN A 183 1.61 -10.15 3.42
CA GLN A 183 2.55 -10.97 4.17
C GLN A 183 2.43 -10.79 5.70
N ARG A 184 1.60 -9.85 6.18
CA ARG A 184 1.46 -9.54 7.62
C ARG A 184 0.59 -10.56 8.34
N PRO A 185 0.98 -11.09 9.51
CA PRO A 185 0.31 -12.21 10.15
C PRO A 185 -1.21 -12.07 10.20
N ARG A 186 -1.77 -10.98 10.72
CA ARG A 186 -3.24 -10.86 10.85
C ARG A 186 -3.96 -10.76 9.51
N VAL A 187 -3.31 -10.19 8.50
CA VAL A 187 -3.84 -10.13 7.13
C VAL A 187 -3.78 -11.49 6.46
N ARG A 188 -2.72 -12.27 6.69
CA ARG A 188 -2.60 -13.65 6.21
C ARG A 188 -3.73 -14.52 6.76
N HIS A 189 -3.96 -14.44 8.08
CA HIS A 189 -4.98 -15.25 8.75
C HIS A 189 -6.41 -14.80 8.44
N SER A 190 -6.63 -13.53 8.08
CA SER A 190 -7.98 -13.03 7.77
C SER A 190 -8.54 -13.55 6.45
N GLY A 191 -7.68 -13.99 5.52
CA GLY A 191 -8.10 -14.42 4.19
C GLY A 191 -8.65 -13.29 3.31
N LEU A 192 -8.49 -12.03 3.71
CA LEU A 192 -8.97 -10.87 2.95
C LEU A 192 -8.06 -10.52 1.77
N LEU A 193 -6.78 -10.88 1.82
CA LEU A 193 -5.84 -10.66 0.72
C LEU A 193 -5.18 -11.97 0.29
N ARG A 194 -4.85 -12.03 -1.00
CA ARG A 194 -4.09 -13.14 -1.55
C ARG A 194 -2.67 -13.21 -0.99
N MET A 195 -2.26 -14.43 -0.67
CA MET A 195 -0.95 -14.72 -0.09
C MET A 195 0.19 -14.68 -1.10
N ASP A 196 -0.12 -14.99 -2.36
CA ASP A 196 0.80 -15.16 -3.47
C ASP A 196 1.03 -13.86 -4.27
N LEU A 197 0.56 -12.72 -3.74
CA LEU A 197 0.73 -11.43 -4.40
C LEU A 197 2.21 -11.12 -4.63
N SER A 198 2.53 -10.81 -5.88
CA SER A 198 3.85 -10.36 -6.29
C SER A 198 3.71 -9.18 -7.24
N LEU A 199 4.78 -8.40 -7.35
CA LEU A 199 4.84 -7.34 -8.35
C LEU A 199 5.51 -7.87 -9.61
N PRO A 200 5.02 -7.50 -10.81
CA PRO A 200 5.76 -7.77 -12.05
C PRO A 200 7.12 -7.08 -12.01
N GLU A 201 8.09 -7.52 -12.81
CA GLU A 201 9.38 -6.82 -12.92
C GLU A 201 9.21 -5.33 -13.25
N THR A 202 10.08 -4.49 -12.66
CA THR A 202 10.16 -3.06 -12.98
C THR A 202 10.59 -2.83 -14.43
N ILE A 203 10.27 -1.67 -14.99
CA ILE A 203 10.76 -1.26 -16.31
C ILE A 203 12.30 -1.34 -16.33
N ARG A 204 12.97 -0.92 -15.25
CA ARG A 204 14.42 -1.05 -15.09
C ARG A 204 14.92 -2.49 -15.19
N GLN A 205 14.22 -3.45 -14.57
CA GLN A 205 14.54 -4.89 -14.59
C GLN A 205 14.25 -5.51 -15.96
N ARG A 206 13.07 -5.22 -16.55
CA ARG A 206 12.73 -5.67 -17.92
C ARG A 206 13.71 -5.14 -18.95
N GLN A 207 14.18 -3.90 -18.76
CA GLN A 207 15.16 -3.29 -19.63
C GLN A 207 16.57 -3.86 -19.42
N ARG A 208 16.84 -4.80 -18.48
CA ARG A 208 18.14 -5.49 -18.31
C ARG A 208 18.08 -6.78 -17.50
N ALA A 209 18.60 -7.84 -18.10
CA ALA A 209 19.96 -8.23 -17.72
C ALA A 209 20.91 -7.38 -18.54
N VAL A 210 21.83 -6.61 -17.93
CA VAL A 210 22.99 -6.21 -18.71
C VAL A 210 24.05 -7.24 -18.53
N VAL A 211 24.53 -7.71 -19.66
CA VAL A 211 25.77 -8.45 -19.69
C VAL A 211 26.86 -7.41 -19.47
N LEU A 212 27.30 -7.30 -18.22
CA LEU A 212 28.53 -6.60 -17.91
C LEU A 212 29.68 -7.42 -18.52
N PRO A 213 30.74 -6.77 -19.02
CA PRO A 213 31.99 -7.47 -19.32
C PRO A 213 32.47 -8.21 -18.07
N ASN A 214 33.11 -9.37 -18.25
CA ASN A 214 33.54 -10.23 -17.13
C ASN A 214 34.30 -9.46 -16.04
N TRP A 215 35.21 -8.57 -16.42
CA TRP A 215 35.96 -7.76 -15.46
C TRP A 215 35.08 -6.82 -14.62
N LEU A 216 34.02 -6.25 -15.21
CA LEU A 216 33.10 -5.35 -14.54
C LEU A 216 32.08 -6.13 -13.72
N GLN A 217 31.71 -7.34 -14.18
CA GLN A 217 30.89 -8.29 -13.44
C GLN A 217 31.61 -8.74 -12.16
N GLU A 218 32.90 -9.08 -12.23
CA GLU A 218 33.70 -9.44 -11.04
C GLU A 218 33.75 -8.30 -10.01
N ILE A 219 33.91 -7.05 -10.46
CA ILE A 219 33.87 -5.88 -9.57
C ILE A 219 32.46 -5.72 -8.98
N SER A 220 31.42 -5.87 -9.80
CA SER A 220 30.02 -5.83 -9.37
C SER A 220 29.75 -6.88 -8.30
N ASP A 221 30.21 -8.11 -8.48
CA ASP A 221 29.96 -9.22 -7.57
C ASP A 221 30.66 -9.06 -6.22
N ARG A 222 31.89 -8.52 -6.22
CA ARG A 222 32.64 -8.21 -4.99
C ARG A 222 32.05 -7.03 -4.21
N ASN A 223 31.22 -6.19 -4.85
CA ASN A 223 30.60 -5.04 -4.21
C ASN A 223 29.12 -5.31 -3.89
N GLY A 224 28.62 -4.78 -2.77
CA GLY A 224 27.22 -4.96 -2.37
C GLY A 224 26.20 -4.35 -3.36
N GLN A 225 24.93 -4.70 -3.21
CA GLN A 225 23.81 -4.29 -4.09
C GLN A 225 23.79 -2.80 -4.49
N PRO A 226 24.09 -1.82 -3.61
CA PRO A 226 24.10 -0.41 -3.98
C PRO A 226 25.12 -0.03 -5.05
N ALA A 227 26.24 -0.74 -5.13
CA ALA A 227 27.29 -0.53 -6.13
C ALA A 227 26.95 -1.22 -7.45
N ARG A 228 26.41 -2.45 -7.41
CA ARG A 228 25.91 -3.17 -8.59
C ARG A 228 24.93 -2.33 -9.41
N ASN A 229 23.94 -1.76 -8.72
CA ASN A 229 22.96 -0.86 -9.33
C ASN A 229 23.57 0.39 -10.00
N ALA A 230 24.71 0.88 -9.51
CA ALA A 230 25.39 2.03 -10.07
C ALA A 230 26.23 1.64 -11.29
N LEU A 231 27.01 0.54 -11.18
CA LEU A 231 27.83 -0.01 -12.26
C LEU A 231 27.00 -0.42 -13.47
N ASP A 232 25.87 -1.09 -13.23
CA ASP A 232 24.89 -1.37 -14.26
C ASP A 232 24.53 -0.07 -14.96
N ARG A 233 23.90 0.87 -14.22
CA ARG A 233 23.36 2.09 -14.81
C ARG A 233 24.39 2.84 -15.64
N LEU A 234 25.64 2.88 -15.19
CA LEU A 234 26.74 3.52 -15.89
C LEU A 234 27.13 2.78 -17.18
N TRP A 235 27.22 1.45 -17.15
CA TRP A 235 27.45 0.65 -18.35
C TRP A 235 26.35 0.83 -19.40
N ARG A 236 25.11 1.16 -18.98
CA ARG A 236 23.96 1.45 -19.88
C ARG A 236 24.19 2.69 -20.69
N THR A 237 24.67 3.72 -20.01
CA THR A 237 25.03 4.97 -20.63
C THR A 237 26.20 4.77 -21.58
N ILE A 238 27.22 4.00 -21.21
CA ILE A 238 28.35 3.66 -22.09
C ILE A 238 27.85 2.98 -23.38
N GLN A 239 27.09 1.88 -23.25
CA GLN A 239 26.58 1.13 -24.41
C GLN A 239 25.63 1.95 -25.29
N HIS A 240 24.69 2.69 -24.69
CA HIS A 240 23.71 3.47 -25.44
C HIS A 240 24.35 4.57 -26.28
N HIS A 241 25.42 5.20 -25.76
CA HIS A 241 26.13 6.27 -26.46
C HIS A 241 27.30 5.78 -27.31
N GLY A 242 27.46 4.46 -27.49
CA GLY A 242 28.54 3.88 -28.29
C GLY A 242 29.94 4.22 -27.75
N LEU A 243 30.07 4.40 -26.44
CA LEU A 243 31.35 4.68 -25.80
C LEU A 243 32.11 3.37 -25.56
N GLU A 244 33.44 3.43 -25.63
CA GLU A 244 34.31 2.28 -25.39
C GLU A 244 34.92 2.35 -24.00
N ALA A 245 34.93 1.21 -23.30
CA ALA A 245 35.65 1.04 -22.05
C ALA A 245 36.04 -0.44 -21.91
N ALA A 246 37.33 -0.71 -21.91
CA ALA A 246 37.91 -2.05 -21.80
C ALA A 246 38.39 -2.35 -20.37
N CYS A 247 38.61 -1.33 -19.55
CA CYS A 247 39.09 -1.47 -18.18
C CYS A 247 38.46 -0.45 -17.20
N PRO A 248 38.68 -0.58 -15.88
CA PRO A 248 38.19 0.37 -14.89
C PRO A 248 38.65 1.81 -15.12
N ASP A 249 39.89 2.01 -15.59
CA ASP A 249 40.46 3.33 -15.80
C ASP A 249 39.76 4.07 -16.95
N ASP A 250 39.40 3.37 -18.04
CA ASP A 250 38.62 3.95 -19.14
C ASP A 250 37.28 4.51 -18.65
N ILE A 251 36.60 3.80 -17.73
CA ILE A 251 35.37 4.32 -17.12
C ILE A 251 35.65 5.59 -16.32
N MET A 252 36.75 5.62 -15.57
CA MET A 252 37.15 6.80 -14.80
C MET A 252 37.47 7.99 -15.72
N GLU A 253 38.12 7.74 -16.86
CA GLU A 253 38.38 8.73 -17.90
C GLU A 253 37.10 9.26 -18.55
N LEU A 254 36.15 8.38 -18.89
CA LEU A 254 34.84 8.79 -19.41
C LEU A 254 34.05 9.67 -18.42
N ILE A 255 34.18 9.39 -17.11
CA ILE A 255 33.62 10.24 -16.06
C ILE A 255 34.34 11.60 -16.03
N ALA A 256 35.67 11.61 -16.06
CA ALA A 256 36.48 12.83 -16.00
C ALA A 256 36.27 13.74 -17.23
N ALA A 257 36.16 13.14 -18.42
CA ALA A 257 35.85 13.79 -19.68
C ALA A 257 34.39 14.27 -19.79
N GLY A 258 33.56 14.04 -18.76
CA GLY A 258 32.17 14.46 -18.72
C GLY A 258 31.25 13.69 -19.66
N LYS A 259 31.72 12.63 -20.33
CA LYS A 259 30.91 11.81 -21.27
C LYS A 259 29.78 11.05 -20.57
N LEU A 260 29.90 10.85 -19.26
CA LEU A 260 28.90 10.22 -18.40
C LEU A 260 28.15 11.23 -17.52
N HIS A 261 27.81 12.40 -18.06
CA HIS A 261 27.04 13.44 -17.35
C HIS A 261 25.55 13.08 -17.23
N HIS A 262 24.82 13.82 -16.38
CA HIS A 262 23.41 13.55 -16.07
C HIS A 262 22.50 13.51 -17.31
N ALA A 263 22.64 14.45 -18.25
CA ALA A 263 21.83 14.45 -19.47
C ALA A 263 22.04 13.18 -20.34
N ALA A 264 23.26 12.64 -20.43
CA ALA A 264 23.53 11.40 -21.15
C ALA A 264 22.83 10.20 -20.50
N ALA A 265 22.82 10.14 -19.17
CA ALA A 265 22.09 9.09 -18.44
C ALA A 265 20.57 9.25 -18.56
N GLN A 266 20.08 10.49 -18.64
CA GLN A 266 18.67 10.82 -18.79
C GLN A 266 18.11 10.39 -20.16
N CYS A 267 18.92 10.41 -21.22
CA CYS A 267 18.57 9.84 -22.54
C CYS A 267 18.29 8.34 -22.49
N VAL A 268 18.90 7.62 -21.54
CA VAL A 268 18.74 6.16 -21.40
C VAL A 268 17.53 5.81 -20.55
N GLU A 269 17.38 6.42 -19.38
CA GLU A 269 16.16 6.30 -18.57
C GLU A 269 16.04 7.50 -17.61
N PRO A 270 14.82 7.94 -17.25
CA PRO A 270 14.64 9.06 -16.35
C PRO A 270 15.37 8.87 -15.02
N ILE A 271 16.19 9.84 -14.63
CA ILE A 271 16.95 9.81 -13.39
C ILE A 271 17.12 11.21 -12.84
N LYS A 272 17.00 11.38 -11.52
CA LYS A 272 17.26 12.67 -10.87
C LYS A 272 18.77 12.95 -10.88
N SER A 273 19.15 14.21 -11.09
CA SER A 273 20.56 14.64 -11.09
C SER A 273 21.30 14.26 -9.79
N SER A 274 20.63 14.39 -8.63
CA SER A 274 21.17 13.97 -7.34
C SER A 274 21.44 12.46 -7.26
N THR A 275 20.51 11.64 -7.77
CA THR A 275 20.68 10.17 -7.83
C THR A 275 21.81 9.78 -8.77
N TRP A 276 21.95 10.44 -9.93
CA TRP A 276 23.05 10.20 -10.85
C TRP A 276 24.40 10.53 -10.22
N ARG A 277 24.52 11.66 -9.53
CA ARG A 277 25.74 12.03 -8.79
C ARG A 277 26.13 10.96 -7.77
N THR A 278 25.16 10.41 -7.04
CA THR A 278 25.38 9.29 -6.11
C THR A 278 25.88 8.04 -6.84
N TYR A 279 25.36 7.72 -8.03
CA TYR A 279 25.83 6.58 -8.83
C TYR A 279 27.26 6.77 -9.33
N ILE A 280 27.64 7.97 -9.79
CA ILE A 280 29.02 8.31 -10.15
C ILE A 280 29.95 8.11 -8.95
N GLN A 281 29.58 8.62 -7.77
CA GLN A 281 30.39 8.46 -6.56
C GLN A 281 30.56 6.98 -6.14
N ARG A 282 29.48 6.20 -6.19
CA ARG A 282 29.53 4.76 -5.88
C ARG A 282 30.39 3.99 -6.87
N THR A 283 30.29 4.32 -8.16
CA THR A 283 31.12 3.71 -9.21
C THR A 283 32.59 4.03 -8.99
N ARG A 284 32.94 5.30 -8.74
CA ARG A 284 34.32 5.68 -8.37
C ARG A 284 34.84 4.92 -7.17
N LYS A 285 34.00 4.66 -6.16
CA LYS A 285 34.39 3.87 -4.99
C LYS A 285 34.61 2.40 -5.34
N ALA A 286 33.75 1.81 -6.16
CA ALA A 286 33.80 0.41 -6.55
C ALA A 286 34.96 0.08 -7.51
N LEU A 287 35.33 1.02 -8.37
CA LEU A 287 36.41 0.86 -9.36
C LEU A 287 37.80 1.19 -8.81
N ARG A 288 37.91 1.77 -7.61
CA ARG A 288 39.22 2.01 -6.99
C ARG A 288 39.91 0.68 -6.70
N PRO A 289 41.23 0.56 -6.95
CA PRO A 289 41.98 -0.62 -6.57
C PRO A 289 41.83 -0.85 -5.06
N VAL A 290 41.48 -2.07 -4.68
CA VAL A 290 41.57 -2.51 -3.28
C VAL A 290 43.06 -2.59 -2.98
N VAL A 291 43.57 -1.64 -2.20
CA VAL A 291 44.90 -1.75 -1.60
C VAL A 291 44.79 -2.92 -0.62
N ILE A 292 45.37 -4.07 -0.98
CA ILE A 292 45.57 -5.23 -0.11
C ILE A 292 46.89 -5.02 0.63
#